data_AF-A0A2H0UIT7-F1
#
_entry.id   AF-A0A2H0UIT7-F1
#
_cell.length_a   1.000
_cell.length_b   1.000
_cell.length_c   1.000
_cell.angle_alpha   90.00
_cell.angle_beta   90.00
_cell.angle_gamma   90.00
#
_symmetry.space_group_name_H-M   'P 1'
#
loop_
_entity.id
_entity.type
_entity.pdbx_description
1 polymer ?
#
loop_
_entity_poly.entity_id
_entity_poly.type
_entity_poly.pdbx_seq_one_letter_code
_entity_poly.pdbx_strand_id
1 'polypeptide(L)'
;MKCYGISCRKEIPCVVCKKLILSGANKKTCSRSCANRNRAGIKYKLNRPKDKVKAQRSIKIRLLRNRGGVCERCDYNKKQILQVHHKDRNRENNDLNNLELICPNCHAEEHYLEKSWLNGKS
;
A
#
# COMPACT_ATOMS: atom_id res chain seq x y z
N MET A 1 -20.29 43.33 14.89
CA MET A 1 -19.49 42.84 13.74
C MET A 1 -19.23 41.35 13.95
N LYS A 2 -19.70 40.46 13.06
CA LYS A 2 -19.48 38.99 13.19
C LYS A 2 -18.07 38.66 12.69
N CYS A 3 -17.32 37.79 13.39
CA CYS A 3 -15.96 37.45 12.99
C CYS A 3 -15.93 36.60 11.70
N TYR A 4 -14.87 36.75 10.92
CA TYR A 4 -14.68 36.06 9.63
C TYR A 4 -14.82 34.52 9.74
N GLY A 5 -14.40 33.94 10.86
CA GLY A 5 -14.55 32.51 11.12
C GLY A 5 -16.01 32.05 11.22
N ILE A 6 -16.93 32.91 11.68
CA ILE A 6 -18.37 32.60 11.71
C ILE A 6 -18.97 32.71 10.31
N SER A 7 -18.57 33.69 9.51
CA SER A 7 -19.10 33.86 8.13
C SER A 7 -18.64 32.75 7.18
N CYS A 8 -17.46 32.17 7.40
CA CYS A 8 -16.95 31.07 6.58
C CYS A 8 -17.36 29.68 7.11
N ARG A 9 -18.17 29.61 8.18
CA ARG A 9 -18.61 28.37 8.80
C ARG A 9 -19.52 27.60 7.84
N LYS A 10 -19.04 26.45 7.36
CA LYS A 10 -19.85 25.50 6.60
C LYS A 10 -20.39 24.44 7.53
N GLU A 11 -21.70 24.23 7.51
CA GLU A 11 -22.37 23.21 8.29
C GLU A 11 -22.97 22.14 7.38
N ILE A 12 -22.94 20.90 7.85
CA ILE A 12 -23.50 19.74 7.17
C ILE A 12 -24.37 18.95 8.16
N PRO A 13 -25.45 18.30 7.69
CA PRO A 13 -26.28 17.48 8.57
C PRO A 13 -25.57 16.18 8.95
N CYS A 14 -25.71 15.74 10.20
CA CYS A 14 -25.30 14.41 10.62
C CYS A 14 -26.06 13.34 9.83
N VAL A 15 -25.36 12.34 9.30
CA VAL A 15 -26.00 11.28 8.50
C VAL A 15 -26.97 10.39 9.28
N VAL A 16 -26.88 10.37 10.61
CA VAL A 16 -27.73 9.54 11.49
C VAL A 16 -28.90 10.31 12.09
N CYS A 17 -28.64 11.46 12.73
CA CYS A 17 -29.67 12.22 13.46
C CYS A 17 -30.01 13.57 12.84
N LYS A 18 -29.43 13.91 11.68
CA LYS A 18 -29.65 15.16 10.91
C LYS A 18 -29.26 16.47 11.61
N LYS A 19 -28.81 16.44 12.88
CA LYS A 19 -28.25 17.61 13.57
C LYS A 19 -27.14 18.27 12.74
N LEU A 20 -27.22 19.58 12.55
CA LEU A 20 -26.20 20.38 11.86
C LEU A 20 -24.89 20.37 12.65
N ILE A 21 -23.79 20.11 11.95
CA ILE A 21 -22.44 20.07 12.50
C ILE A 21 -21.47 20.80 11.59
N LEU A 22 -20.40 21.32 12.17
CA LEU A 22 -19.27 21.88 11.44
C LEU A 22 -18.73 20.89 10.41
N SER A 23 -18.62 21.32 9.16
CA SER A 23 -18.00 20.54 8.09
C SER A 23 -16.51 20.32 8.39
N GLY A 24 -16.00 19.14 8.08
CA GLY A 24 -14.58 18.81 8.12
C GLY A 24 -14.31 17.66 7.16
N ALA A 25 -13.06 17.46 6.77
CA ALA A 25 -12.67 16.60 5.63
C ALA A 25 -13.33 15.21 5.60
N ASN A 26 -13.62 14.61 6.76
CA ASN A 26 -14.26 13.29 6.86
C ASN A 26 -15.39 13.22 7.90
N LYS A 27 -15.90 14.37 8.36
CA LYS A 27 -16.88 14.40 9.46
C LYS A 27 -18.28 14.09 8.91
N LYS A 28 -18.88 12.98 9.37
CA LYS A 28 -20.23 12.54 8.94
C LYS A 28 -21.25 12.52 10.07
N THR A 29 -20.78 12.42 11.32
CA THR A 29 -21.63 12.22 12.49
C THR A 29 -21.34 13.24 13.58
N CYS A 30 -22.37 13.59 14.36
CA CYS A 30 -22.26 14.61 15.39
C CYS A 30 -21.60 14.12 16.69
N SER A 31 -21.65 12.82 16.98
CA SER A 31 -21.17 12.23 18.23
C SER A 31 -20.69 10.79 18.04
N ARG A 32 -20.03 10.24 19.08
CA ARG A 32 -19.60 8.84 19.12
C ARG A 32 -20.78 7.87 18.99
N SER A 33 -21.92 8.20 19.62
CA SER A 33 -23.16 7.42 19.51
C SER A 33 -23.66 7.35 18.07
N CYS A 34 -23.74 8.49 17.36
CA CYS A 34 -24.10 8.50 15.94
C CYS A 34 -23.06 7.77 15.08
N ALA A 35 -21.77 7.86 15.40
CA ALA A 35 -20.74 7.09 14.70
C ALA A 35 -20.92 5.58 14.86
N ASN A 36 -21.29 5.10 16.06
CA ASN A 36 -21.58 3.69 16.30
C ASN A 36 -22.83 3.22 15.56
N ARG A 37 -23.92 4.00 15.61
CA ARG A 37 -25.14 3.72 14.85
C ARG A 37 -24.89 3.65 13.35
N ASN A 38 -24.10 4.58 12.82
CA ASN A 38 -23.72 4.58 11.40
C ASN A 38 -22.89 3.35 11.00
N ARG A 39 -22.21 2.71 11.96
CA ARG A 39 -21.42 1.49 11.72
C ARG A 39 -22.22 0.20 11.97
N ALA A 40 -23.38 0.28 12.62
CA ALA A 40 -24.21 -0.87 12.90
C ALA A 40 -24.66 -1.52 11.59
N GLY A 41 -24.49 -2.85 11.48
CA GLY A 41 -24.89 -3.61 10.29
C GLY A 41 -23.92 -3.52 9.10
N ILE A 42 -22.81 -2.78 9.19
CA ILE A 42 -21.76 -2.83 8.16
C ILE A 42 -21.15 -4.23 8.18
N LYS A 43 -21.39 -5.00 7.11
CA LYS A 43 -20.74 -6.30 6.88
C LYS A 43 -19.41 -6.07 6.15
N TYR A 44 -18.31 -6.45 6.77
CA TYR A 44 -17.03 -6.55 6.08
C TYR A 44 -17.03 -7.83 5.24
N LYS A 45 -16.55 -7.77 4.00
CA LYS A 45 -16.28 -8.97 3.21
C LYS A 45 -15.20 -9.78 3.96
N LEU A 46 -15.61 -10.87 4.62
CA LEU A 46 -14.70 -11.78 5.34
C LEU A 46 -13.69 -12.41 4.38
N ASN A 47 -14.17 -12.72 3.17
CA ASN A 47 -13.33 -13.30 2.14
C ASN A 47 -12.46 -12.18 1.54
N ARG A 48 -11.14 -12.26 1.73
CA ARG A 48 -10.12 -11.50 1.00
C ARG A 48 -9.70 -12.36 -0.20
N PRO A 49 -10.42 -12.33 -1.34
CA PRO A 49 -10.25 -13.31 -2.41
C PRO A 49 -8.89 -13.19 -3.10
N LYS A 50 -8.19 -12.06 -2.86
CA LYS A 50 -6.83 -11.77 -3.32
C LYS A 50 -6.01 -11.26 -2.14
N ASP A 51 -5.65 -12.15 -1.22
CA ASP A 51 -4.64 -11.82 -0.21
C ASP A 51 -3.27 -11.73 -0.89
N LYS A 52 -2.93 -10.51 -1.33
CA LYS A 52 -1.66 -10.20 -2.01
C LYS A 52 -0.45 -10.65 -1.19
N VAL A 53 -0.54 -10.62 0.15
CA VAL A 53 0.55 -11.02 1.05
C VAL A 53 0.78 -12.54 0.95
N LYS A 54 -0.30 -13.34 0.98
CA LYS A 54 -0.18 -14.80 0.82
C LYS A 54 0.37 -15.17 -0.55
N ALA A 55 -0.12 -14.53 -1.61
CA ALA A 55 0.33 -14.77 -2.98
C ALA A 55 1.84 -14.47 -3.13
N GLN A 56 2.30 -13.29 -2.69
CA GLN A 56 3.73 -12.95 -2.78
C GLN A 56 4.61 -13.89 -1.96
N ARG A 57 4.17 -14.32 -0.77
CA ARG A 57 4.89 -15.31 0.04
C ARG A 57 5.04 -16.64 -0.69
N SER A 58 3.97 -17.13 -1.33
CA SER A 58 4.04 -18.38 -2.10
C SER A 58 5.02 -18.29 -3.28
N ILE A 59 5.05 -17.15 -3.97
CA ILE A 59 5.98 -16.90 -5.08
C ILE A 59 7.42 -16.91 -4.57
N LYS A 60 7.72 -16.17 -3.48
CA LYS A 60 9.07 -16.14 -2.88
C LYS A 60 9.52 -17.54 -2.47
N ILE A 61 8.66 -18.33 -1.82
CA ILE A 61 8.97 -19.71 -1.43
C ILE A 61 9.27 -20.57 -2.66
N ARG A 62 8.49 -20.43 -3.74
CA ARG A 62 8.70 -21.18 -4.99
C ARG A 62 10.03 -20.82 -5.64
N LEU A 63 10.37 -19.54 -5.71
CA LEU A 63 11.66 -19.08 -6.25
C LEU A 63 12.83 -19.60 -5.41
N LEU A 64 12.74 -19.52 -4.07
CA LEU A 64 13.78 -20.01 -3.17
C LEU A 64 14.03 -21.52 -3.32
N ARG A 65 12.97 -22.29 -3.57
CA ARG A 65 13.08 -23.73 -3.84
C ARG A 65 13.73 -24.03 -5.20
N ASN A 66 13.39 -23.25 -6.22
CA ASN A 66 13.86 -23.49 -7.59
C ASN A 66 15.26 -22.95 -7.86
N ARG A 67 15.67 -21.86 -7.21
CA ARG A 67 16.89 -21.10 -7.53
C ARG A 67 17.87 -20.98 -6.37
N GLY A 68 17.50 -21.47 -5.19
CA GLY A 68 18.32 -21.38 -3.99
C GLY A 68 18.11 -20.09 -3.20
N GLY A 69 18.94 -19.94 -2.16
CA GLY A 69 18.81 -18.90 -1.14
C GLY A 69 19.78 -17.73 -1.30
N VAL A 70 20.24 -17.47 -2.52
CA VAL A 70 21.23 -16.43 -2.84
C VAL A 70 20.64 -15.36 -3.75
N CYS A 71 21.18 -14.15 -3.69
CA CYS A 71 20.86 -13.08 -4.62
C CYS A 71 21.33 -13.45 -6.02
N GLU A 72 20.45 -13.38 -7.01
CA GLU A 72 20.75 -13.70 -8.42
C GLU A 72 21.68 -12.66 -9.10
N ARG A 73 22.01 -11.54 -8.43
CA ARG A 73 22.87 -10.47 -8.95
C ARG A 73 24.24 -10.35 -8.27
N CYS A 74 24.33 -10.66 -6.99
CA CYS A 74 25.54 -10.41 -6.19
C CYS A 74 25.86 -11.51 -5.16
N ASP A 75 25.23 -12.67 -5.29
CA ASP A 75 25.44 -13.88 -4.47
C ASP A 75 25.19 -13.74 -2.95
N TYR A 76 24.65 -12.60 -2.51
CA TYR A 76 24.30 -12.40 -1.11
C TYR A 76 23.36 -13.50 -0.59
N ASN A 77 23.76 -14.19 0.49
CA ASN A 77 23.25 -15.51 0.83
C ASN A 77 22.26 -15.57 2.02
N LYS A 78 21.77 -14.43 2.54
CA LYS A 78 20.72 -14.46 3.58
C LYS A 78 19.32 -14.49 2.94
N LYS A 79 18.86 -15.69 2.63
CA LYS A 79 17.54 -15.96 2.02
C LYS A 79 16.34 -15.24 2.66
N GLN A 80 16.39 -14.96 3.96
CA GLN A 80 15.33 -14.26 4.70
C GLN A 80 15.11 -12.85 4.15
N ILE A 81 16.18 -12.16 3.76
CA ILE A 81 16.12 -10.76 3.33
C ILE A 81 15.93 -10.59 1.82
N LEU A 82 16.11 -11.64 1.03
CA LEU A 82 15.93 -11.58 -0.42
C LEU A 82 14.50 -11.15 -0.76
N GLN A 83 14.37 -10.39 -1.83
CA GLN A 83 13.12 -9.82 -2.33
C GLN A 83 12.86 -10.35 -3.74
N VAL A 84 11.58 -10.47 -4.09
CA VAL A 84 11.17 -10.82 -5.44
C VAL A 84 11.08 -9.53 -6.25
N HIS A 85 11.83 -9.46 -7.33
CA HIS A 85 11.81 -8.34 -8.28
C HIS A 85 11.23 -8.80 -9.61
N HIS A 86 10.50 -7.90 -10.27
CA HIS A 86 9.97 -8.09 -11.62
C HIS A 86 10.92 -7.43 -12.61
N LYS A 87 11.59 -8.21 -13.46
CA LYS A 87 12.57 -7.71 -14.44
C LYS A 87 11.96 -6.68 -15.40
N ASP A 88 10.72 -6.91 -15.82
CA ASP A 88 9.93 -5.98 -16.66
C ASP A 88 9.26 -4.84 -15.89
N ARG A 89 9.41 -4.81 -14.55
CA ARG A 89 8.80 -3.85 -13.62
C ARG A 89 7.26 -3.84 -13.65
N ASN A 90 6.64 -4.82 -14.30
CA ASN A 90 5.19 -5.00 -14.34
C ASN A 90 4.74 -5.98 -13.24
N ARG A 91 4.14 -5.42 -12.19
CA ARG A 91 3.67 -6.18 -11.00
C ARG A 91 2.59 -7.23 -11.30
N GLU A 92 1.92 -7.14 -12.45
CA GLU A 92 0.91 -8.10 -12.86
C GLU A 92 1.53 -9.31 -13.59
N ASN A 93 2.76 -9.18 -14.12
CA ASN A 93 3.47 -10.27 -14.81
C ASN A 93 4.20 -11.18 -13.81
N ASN A 94 3.50 -12.19 -13.30
CA ASN A 94 4.03 -13.14 -12.32
C ASN A 94 4.65 -14.40 -12.96
N ASP A 95 5.02 -14.34 -14.25
CA ASP A 95 5.80 -15.42 -14.86
C ASP A 95 7.12 -15.60 -14.11
N LEU A 96 7.46 -16.84 -13.74
CA LEU A 96 8.68 -17.10 -12.97
C LEU A 96 9.93 -16.58 -13.68
N ASN A 97 10.01 -16.63 -15.01
CA ASN A 97 11.16 -16.16 -15.78
C ASN A 97 11.33 -14.64 -15.72
N ASN A 98 10.22 -13.92 -15.55
CA ASN A 98 10.20 -12.47 -15.33
C ASN A 98 10.55 -12.09 -13.89
N LEU A 99 10.53 -13.04 -12.95
CA LEU A 99 10.89 -12.78 -11.57
C LEU A 99 12.37 -13.07 -11.32
N GLU A 100 12.96 -12.39 -10.34
CA GLU A 100 14.28 -12.67 -9.79
C GLU A 100 14.30 -12.48 -8.26
N LEU A 101 15.15 -13.25 -7.57
CA LEU A 101 15.43 -13.11 -6.13
C LEU A 101 16.69 -12.27 -5.93
N ILE A 102 16.53 -11.06 -5.41
CA ILE A 102 17.64 -10.13 -5.21
C ILE A 102 17.69 -9.57 -3.79
N CYS A 103 18.86 -9.13 -3.34
CA CYS A 103 19.01 -8.52 -2.02
C CYS A 103 18.42 -7.09 -2.01
N PRO A 104 18.15 -6.51 -0.82
CA PRO A 104 17.61 -5.15 -0.71
C PRO A 104 18.47 -4.08 -1.38
N ASN A 105 19.80 -4.27 -1.41
CA ASN A 105 20.71 -3.31 -2.04
C ASN A 105 20.57 -3.32 -3.56
N CYS A 106 20.68 -4.49 -4.20
CA CYS A 106 20.49 -4.61 -5.65
C CYS A 106 19.08 -4.19 -6.08
N HIS A 107 18.06 -4.48 -5.25
CA HIS A 107 16.69 -4.04 -5.50
C HIS A 107 16.57 -2.52 -5.44
N ALA A 108 17.23 -1.88 -4.47
CA ALA A 108 17.27 -0.44 -4.37
C ALA A 108 18.00 0.17 -5.57
N GLU A 109 19.20 -0.32 -5.91
CA GLU A 109 19.98 0.13 -7.06
C GLU A 109 19.15 0.13 -8.36
N GLU A 110 18.43 -0.96 -8.65
CA GLU A 110 17.55 -1.07 -9.81
C GLU A 110 16.52 0.07 -9.91
N HIS A 111 15.88 0.42 -8.78
CA HIS A 111 14.83 1.45 -8.75
C HIS A 111 15.36 2.87 -8.58
N TYR A 112 16.49 3.05 -7.91
CA TYR A 112 17.08 4.37 -7.64
C TYR A 112 17.97 4.85 -8.78
N LEU A 113 18.82 3.97 -9.33
CA LEU A 113 19.79 4.37 -10.36
C LEU A 113 19.11 4.75 -11.67
N GLU A 114 18.00 4.11 -12.04
CA GLU A 114 17.21 4.50 -13.22
C GLU A 114 16.83 5.99 -13.19
N LYS A 115 16.49 6.52 -12.01
CA LYS A 115 16.01 7.90 -11.82
C LYS A 115 17.09 8.84 -11.31
N SER A 116 18.34 8.40 -11.32
CA SER A 116 19.44 9.21 -10.80
C SER A 116 19.67 10.43 -11.68
N TRP A 117 19.68 11.60 -11.07
CA TRP A 117 20.02 12.87 -11.73
C TRP A 117 21.49 12.93 -12.18
N LEU A 118 22.32 11.97 -11.76
CA LEU A 118 23.73 11.83 -12.17
C LEU A 118 23.88 11.15 -13.55
N ASN A 119 22.84 10.48 -14.08
CA ASN A 119 22.94 9.72 -15.33
C ASN A 119 23.27 10.57 -16.57
N GLY A 120 23.18 11.90 -16.48
CA GLY A 120 23.54 12.85 -17.54
C GLY A 120 24.74 13.75 -17.23
N LYS A 121 25.48 13.47 -16.14
CA LYS A 121 26.69 14.21 -15.75
C LYS A 121 27.90 13.32 -15.98
N SER A 122 28.32 13.23 -17.24
CA SER A 122 29.60 12.65 -17.66
C SER A 122 30.66 13.74 -17.69
#